data_AF-A0A521STD3-F1
#
_entry.id   AF-A0A521STD3-F1
#
_cell.length_a   1.000
_cell.length_b   1.000
_cell.length_c   1.000
_cell.angle_alpha   90.00
_cell.angle_beta   90.00
_cell.angle_gamma   90.00
#
_symmetry.space_group_name_H-M   'P 1'
#
loop_
_entity.id
_entity.type
_entity.pdbx_description
1 polymer ?
#
loop_
_entity_poly.entity_id
_entity_poly.type
_entity_poly.pdbx_seq_one_letter_code
_entity_poly.pdbx_strand_id
1 'polypeptide(L)'
;MASTLTTIDGIAKERYGNPDIVEKLIYPDNVLLGMLLKKGDTGMVGDAYPIPLITTLPQGQAGVFSTAQTNANNVGTAKWNTTAGDYYGVVAIGDKALMASRTNPGAFLEDKKLEIDSLYEQTGENLSLYAWGNGGGSIGQRSSAATNDITLTNPEETANFEIGMTVSASANDGSATTDTQRAGTTTVTAVNRATGVITLASAAAITSFADSDYLFRSGDFFGDQGTVILKGVQAYITATDTPAALWGITAATRLTDPQRYAGCRVTSADIAGKSFEERIKILLARMSSRYKAKMPTAGFMNPEDFATLDTLMATKGQRALSDETTKFGYSKIDVLATGGRVPIYPDRHCPKGTFFALRMDNWWVTSMGEFIHPQNEDGFDMLRKSTTTDYEFRLISYPILACNAPKNNGRVPLT
;
A
#
# COMPACT_ATOMS: atom_id res chain seq x y z
N MET A 1 -19.64 -6.68 38.43
CA MET A 1 -20.76 -6.45 37.48
C MET A 1 -20.68 -7.51 36.41
N ALA A 2 -21.80 -8.16 36.05
CA ALA A 2 -21.81 -9.13 34.96
C ALA A 2 -21.50 -8.37 33.66
N SER A 3 -20.48 -8.83 32.92
CA SER A 3 -20.19 -8.30 31.59
C SER A 3 -21.37 -8.65 30.68
N THR A 4 -22.13 -7.64 30.29
CA THR A 4 -23.23 -7.74 29.32
C THR A 4 -22.73 -7.20 27.98
N LEU A 5 -23.39 -7.56 26.88
CA LEU A 5 -23.07 -7.05 25.54
C LEU A 5 -22.98 -5.50 25.55
N THR A 6 -23.88 -4.84 26.29
CA THR A 6 -23.94 -3.38 26.45
C THR A 6 -22.71 -2.78 27.13
N THR A 7 -22.10 -3.47 28.10
CA THR A 7 -20.86 -2.99 28.74
C THR A 7 -19.63 -3.17 27.86
N ILE A 8 -19.63 -4.18 26.97
CA ILE A 8 -18.53 -4.41 26.02
C ILE A 8 -18.59 -3.41 24.88
N ASP A 9 -19.80 -3.17 24.35
CA ASP A 9 -20.12 -2.16 23.33
C ASP A 9 -19.71 -0.76 23.81
N GLY A 10 -20.06 -0.38 25.05
CA GLY A 10 -19.65 0.90 25.63
C GLY A 10 -18.14 1.08 25.77
N ILE A 11 -17.39 0.03 26.10
CA ILE A 11 -15.92 0.07 26.24
C ILE A 11 -15.24 0.09 24.87
N ALA A 12 -15.75 -0.67 23.90
CA ALA A 12 -15.27 -0.62 22.52
C ALA A 12 -15.45 0.79 21.95
N LYS A 13 -16.61 1.41 22.17
CA LYS A 13 -16.90 2.78 21.75
C LYS A 13 -15.98 3.83 22.38
N GLU A 14 -15.76 3.76 23.70
CA GLU A 14 -14.88 4.72 24.40
C GLU A 14 -13.41 4.59 23.97
N ARG A 15 -12.95 3.35 23.69
CA ARG A 15 -11.56 3.09 23.32
C ARG A 15 -11.27 3.32 21.85
N TYR A 16 -12.09 2.78 20.96
CA TYR A 16 -11.89 2.88 19.51
C TYR A 16 -12.45 4.18 18.91
N GLY A 17 -13.26 4.93 19.67
CA GLY A 17 -13.59 6.32 19.35
C GLY A 17 -12.45 7.30 19.62
N ASN A 18 -11.36 6.87 20.28
CA ASN A 18 -10.17 7.68 20.44
C ASN A 18 -9.18 7.42 19.29
N PRO A 19 -8.97 8.39 18.38
CA PRO A 19 -8.12 8.20 17.21
C PRO A 19 -6.69 7.83 17.61
N ASP A 20 -6.13 8.40 18.69
CA ASP A 20 -4.73 8.15 19.08
C ASP A 20 -4.44 6.68 19.44
N ILE A 21 -5.43 5.91 19.88
CA ILE A 21 -5.25 4.48 20.19
C ILE A 21 -5.23 3.69 18.89
N VAL A 22 -6.16 3.95 17.99
CA VAL A 22 -6.23 3.33 16.66
C VAL A 22 -4.95 3.65 15.87
N GLU A 23 -4.47 4.89 15.93
CA GLU A 23 -3.23 5.30 15.28
C GLU A 23 -2.00 4.56 15.80
N LYS A 24 -1.94 4.26 17.09
CA LYS A 24 -0.84 3.50 17.70
C LYS A 24 -0.85 2.02 17.36
N LEU A 25 -1.99 1.45 16.95
CA LEU A 25 -2.06 0.06 16.51
C LEU A 25 -1.58 -0.08 15.06
N ILE A 26 -1.78 0.95 14.22
CA ILE A 26 -1.60 0.82 12.77
C ILE A 26 -0.25 1.38 12.28
N TYR A 27 0.19 2.54 12.78
CA TYR A 27 1.29 3.30 12.16
C TYR A 27 2.71 3.11 12.70
N PRO A 28 2.98 2.51 13.89
CA PRO A 28 4.35 2.43 14.40
C PRO A 28 5.33 1.72 13.47
N ASP A 29 4.88 0.67 12.78
CA ASP A 29 5.72 -0.13 11.88
C ASP A 29 5.46 0.17 10.38
N ASN A 30 4.39 0.91 10.09
CA ASN A 30 3.95 1.26 8.72
C ASN A 30 4.33 2.71 8.40
N VAL A 31 5.59 2.91 8.01
CA VAL A 31 6.19 4.25 7.87
C VAL A 31 5.51 5.07 6.79
N LEU A 32 5.26 4.51 5.60
CA LEU A 32 4.60 5.23 4.52
C LEU A 32 3.22 5.71 4.97
N LEU A 33 2.42 4.82 5.55
CA LEU A 33 1.06 5.12 5.97
C LEU A 33 1.02 6.14 7.12
N GLY A 34 1.98 6.08 8.04
CA GLY A 34 2.14 7.06 9.12
C GLY A 34 2.60 8.44 8.64
N MET A 35 3.34 8.52 7.53
CA MET A 35 3.81 9.79 6.94
C MET A 35 2.84 10.42 5.94
N LEU A 36 1.86 9.66 5.42
CA LEU A 36 0.88 10.18 4.47
C LEU A 36 -0.05 11.19 5.14
N LEU A 37 -0.30 12.30 4.45
CA LEU A 37 -1.31 13.27 4.89
C LEU A 37 -2.69 12.60 4.84
N LYS A 38 -3.40 12.61 5.97
CA LYS A 38 -4.76 12.06 6.04
C LYS A 38 -5.76 13.18 5.88
N LYS A 39 -6.57 13.09 4.83
CA LYS A 39 -7.74 13.94 4.63
C LYS A 39 -8.95 13.10 5.04
N GLY A 40 -9.36 13.23 6.30
CA GLY A 40 -10.46 12.45 6.90
C GLY A 40 -11.85 12.83 6.39
N ASP A 41 -12.88 12.51 7.19
CA ASP A 41 -14.36 12.50 7.03
C ASP A 41 -15.05 13.50 6.07
N THR A 42 -14.37 14.55 5.60
CA THR A 42 -14.85 15.49 4.57
C THR A 42 -14.12 15.34 3.22
N GLY A 43 -13.30 14.32 3.06
CA GLY A 43 -12.33 14.20 1.96
C GLY A 43 -12.94 13.81 0.62
N MET A 44 -13.84 12.83 0.61
CA MET A 44 -14.61 12.44 -0.57
C MET A 44 -16.10 12.39 -0.25
N VAL A 45 -16.88 13.13 -1.04
CA VAL A 45 -18.33 13.09 -1.05
C VAL A 45 -18.75 12.91 -2.51
N GLY A 46 -19.62 11.92 -2.79
CA GLY A 46 -20.07 11.57 -4.14
C GLY A 46 -19.23 10.48 -4.82
N ASP A 47 -19.58 10.14 -6.07
CA ASP A 47 -19.11 8.91 -6.73
C ASP A 47 -17.64 8.94 -7.22
N ALA A 48 -17.08 10.13 -7.43
CA ALA A 48 -15.70 10.27 -7.92
C ALA A 48 -14.98 11.46 -7.29
N TYR A 49 -13.70 11.25 -6.98
CA TYR A 49 -12.80 12.28 -6.45
C TYR A 49 -11.84 12.74 -7.57
N PRO A 50 -12.06 13.91 -8.19
CA PRO A 50 -11.20 14.38 -9.28
C PRO A 50 -9.90 15.00 -8.75
N ILE A 51 -8.76 14.46 -9.17
CA ILE A 51 -7.43 14.99 -8.80
C ILE A 51 -6.82 15.68 -10.04
N PRO A 52 -6.60 17.01 -10.01
CA PRO A 52 -6.04 17.72 -11.14
C PRO A 52 -4.54 17.46 -11.31
N LEU A 53 -4.11 17.38 -12.57
CA LEU A 53 -2.74 17.23 -13.02
C LEU A 53 -2.39 18.38 -13.96
N ILE A 54 -1.25 19.01 -13.72
CA ILE A 54 -0.69 19.99 -14.65
C ILE A 54 0.31 19.28 -15.56
N THR A 55 -0.03 19.15 -16.83
CA THR A 55 0.65 18.26 -17.78
C THR A 55 1.60 19.02 -18.68
N THR A 56 1.27 20.24 -19.11
CA THR A 56 2.15 21.10 -19.91
C THR A 56 2.13 22.54 -19.41
N LEU A 57 3.24 23.26 -19.64
CA LEU A 57 3.36 24.69 -19.35
C LEU A 57 3.17 25.48 -20.65
N PRO A 58 2.68 26.73 -20.60
CA PRO A 58 2.45 27.53 -21.80
C PRO A 58 3.73 27.70 -22.64
N GLN A 59 3.60 27.55 -23.96
CA GLN A 59 4.73 27.57 -24.92
C GLN A 59 4.79 28.83 -25.81
N GLY A 60 4.01 29.86 -25.49
CA GLY A 60 4.00 31.14 -26.20
C GLY A 60 5.24 32.01 -25.95
N GLN A 61 6.44 31.46 -26.17
CA GLN A 61 7.71 32.13 -25.95
C GLN A 61 8.49 32.24 -27.28
N ALA A 62 8.91 33.45 -27.64
CA ALA A 62 9.81 33.70 -28.77
C ALA A 62 10.49 35.06 -28.62
N GLY A 63 11.65 35.24 -29.26
CA GLY A 63 12.34 36.54 -29.32
C GLY A 63 11.62 37.58 -30.19
N VAL A 64 10.64 37.14 -31.00
CA VAL A 64 9.79 37.99 -31.84
C VAL A 64 8.36 37.94 -31.31
N PHE A 65 7.78 39.11 -31.03
CA PHE A 65 6.46 39.21 -30.40
C PHE A 65 5.34 38.54 -31.22
N SER A 66 5.30 38.75 -32.54
CA SER A 66 4.29 38.11 -33.41
C SER A 66 4.41 36.58 -33.41
N THR A 67 5.62 36.03 -33.45
CA THR A 67 5.86 34.58 -33.34
C THR A 67 5.48 34.06 -31.94
N ALA A 68 5.72 34.82 -30.88
CA ALA A 68 5.29 34.45 -29.52
C ALA A 68 3.76 34.36 -29.42
N GLN A 69 3.03 35.28 -30.08
CA GLN A 69 1.57 35.24 -30.19
C GLN A 69 1.08 34.03 -31.00
N THR A 70 1.74 33.68 -32.10
CA THR A 70 1.40 32.48 -32.89
C THR A 70 1.64 31.18 -32.10
N ASN A 71 2.71 31.12 -31.31
CA ASN A 71 3.06 29.95 -30.51
C ASN A 71 2.26 29.85 -29.19
N ALA A 72 1.38 30.80 -28.92
CA ALA A 72 0.61 30.86 -27.68
C ALA A 72 -0.22 29.58 -27.51
N ASN A 73 0.14 28.82 -26.48
CA ASN A 73 -0.58 27.65 -26.02
C ASN A 73 -0.79 27.77 -24.52
N ASN A 74 -1.97 27.39 -24.04
CA ASN A 74 -2.32 27.46 -22.63
C ASN A 74 -1.73 26.28 -21.85
N VAL A 75 -1.90 26.32 -20.52
CA VAL A 75 -1.53 25.20 -19.64
C VAL A 75 -2.35 23.95 -19.99
N GLY A 76 -1.68 22.82 -20.18
CA GLY A 76 -2.34 21.53 -20.34
C GLY A 76 -2.72 20.97 -18.98
N THR A 77 -3.97 20.54 -18.84
CA THR A 77 -4.48 19.91 -17.62
C THR A 77 -5.09 18.55 -17.93
N ALA A 78 -4.84 17.59 -17.05
CA ALA A 78 -5.57 16.31 -17.01
C ALA A 78 -6.13 16.11 -15.60
N LYS A 79 -6.98 15.10 -15.41
CA LYS A 79 -7.48 14.74 -14.08
C LYS A 79 -7.51 13.23 -13.92
N TRP A 80 -7.14 12.75 -12.73
CA TRP A 80 -7.50 11.40 -12.30
C TRP A 80 -8.95 11.41 -11.83
N ASN A 81 -9.74 10.45 -12.27
CA ASN A 81 -11.08 10.22 -11.77
C ASN A 81 -11.04 9.04 -10.78
N THR A 82 -10.54 9.27 -9.57
CA THR A 82 -10.37 8.23 -8.55
C THR A 82 -11.71 7.87 -7.90
N THR A 83 -11.97 6.59 -7.68
CA THR A 83 -13.10 6.08 -6.90
C THR A 83 -12.60 5.52 -5.58
N ALA A 84 -13.47 5.50 -4.56
CA ALA A 84 -13.18 4.79 -3.33
C ALA A 84 -13.06 3.29 -3.61
N GLY A 85 -12.12 2.64 -2.91
CA GLY A 85 -12.13 1.20 -2.81
C GLY A 85 -12.92 0.73 -1.59
N ASP A 86 -13.12 -0.57 -1.49
CA ASP A 86 -13.87 -1.21 -0.40
C ASP A 86 -12.97 -2.22 0.31
N TYR A 87 -12.83 -2.10 1.63
CA TYR A 87 -12.10 -3.07 2.43
C TYR A 87 -12.79 -3.39 3.75
N TYR A 88 -12.85 -4.68 4.08
CA TYR A 88 -13.64 -5.20 5.19
C TYR A 88 -12.81 -6.14 6.07
N GLY A 89 -12.89 -5.92 7.38
CA GLY A 89 -12.36 -6.82 8.40
C GLY A 89 -13.51 -7.35 9.26
N VAL A 90 -13.53 -8.66 9.54
CA VAL A 90 -14.62 -9.28 10.31
C VAL A 90 -14.05 -10.22 11.36
N VAL A 91 -14.52 -10.06 12.61
CA VAL A 91 -14.29 -11.02 13.69
C VAL A 91 -15.62 -11.49 14.27
N ALA A 92 -15.71 -12.79 14.57
CA ALA A 92 -16.89 -13.40 15.17
C ALA A 92 -16.64 -13.74 16.65
N ILE A 93 -17.56 -13.32 17.50
CA ILE A 93 -17.52 -13.54 18.94
C ILE A 93 -18.57 -14.58 19.33
N GLY A 94 -18.11 -15.75 19.77
CA GLY A 94 -18.98 -16.87 20.12
C GLY A 94 -19.87 -16.63 21.34
N ASP A 95 -21.17 -16.90 21.22
CA ASP A 95 -22.14 -16.73 22.32
C ASP A 95 -21.85 -17.67 23.51
N LYS A 96 -21.39 -18.90 23.24
CA LYS A 96 -20.98 -19.81 24.33
C LYS A 96 -19.78 -19.31 25.13
N ALA A 97 -18.84 -18.61 24.49
CA ALA A 97 -17.70 -18.01 25.18
C ALA A 97 -18.14 -16.83 26.06
N LEU A 98 -19.11 -16.05 25.59
CA LEU A 98 -19.78 -15.00 26.38
C LEU A 98 -20.48 -15.58 27.62
N MET A 99 -21.21 -16.69 27.46
CA MET A 99 -21.92 -17.36 28.55
C MET A 99 -20.97 -18.05 29.55
N ALA A 100 -19.89 -18.66 29.07
CA ALA A 100 -18.88 -19.33 29.89
C ALA A 100 -18.09 -18.33 30.77
N SER A 101 -17.95 -17.09 30.31
CA SER A 101 -17.13 -16.08 30.97
C SER A 101 -17.86 -15.25 32.03
N ARG A 102 -19.11 -15.60 32.36
CA ARG A 102 -19.92 -14.91 33.37
C ARG A 102 -19.27 -14.86 34.76
N THR A 103 -18.40 -15.82 35.07
CA THR A 103 -17.70 -15.96 36.36
C THR A 103 -16.36 -15.22 36.43
N ASN A 104 -15.72 -14.90 35.29
CA ASN A 104 -14.51 -14.08 35.22
C ASN A 104 -14.62 -13.00 34.12
N PRO A 105 -15.38 -11.93 34.38
CA PRO A 105 -15.70 -10.90 33.38
C PRO A 105 -14.49 -10.08 32.90
N GLY A 106 -13.38 -10.07 33.65
CA GLY A 106 -12.16 -9.34 33.28
C GLY A 106 -11.38 -10.01 32.17
N ALA A 107 -11.13 -11.33 32.29
CA ALA A 107 -10.39 -12.10 31.30
C ALA A 107 -11.07 -12.08 29.91
N PHE A 108 -12.40 -12.16 29.90
CA PHE A 108 -13.16 -12.10 28.64
C PHE A 108 -13.11 -10.73 27.96
N LEU A 109 -13.13 -9.65 28.73
CA LEU A 109 -13.00 -8.31 28.16
C LEU A 109 -11.59 -8.10 27.56
N GLU A 110 -10.55 -8.65 28.19
CA GLU A 110 -9.18 -8.62 27.66
C GLU A 110 -9.04 -9.48 26.39
N ASP A 111 -9.58 -10.70 26.37
CA ASP A 111 -9.58 -11.55 25.18
C ASP A 111 -10.30 -10.89 24.00
N LYS A 112 -11.43 -10.21 24.25
CA LYS A 112 -12.17 -9.50 23.19
C LYS A 112 -11.50 -8.23 22.73
N LYS A 113 -10.84 -7.50 23.63
CA LYS A 113 -9.98 -6.38 23.25
C LYS A 113 -8.83 -6.86 22.37
N LEU A 114 -8.20 -7.98 22.71
CA LEU A 114 -7.13 -8.56 21.91
C LEU A 114 -7.62 -8.96 20.52
N GLU A 115 -8.76 -9.65 20.41
CA GLU A 115 -9.34 -10.02 19.11
C GLU A 115 -9.63 -8.81 18.21
N ILE A 116 -10.14 -7.72 18.78
CA ILE A 116 -10.45 -6.49 18.02
C ILE A 116 -9.16 -5.71 17.71
N ASP A 117 -8.24 -5.55 18.67
CA ASP A 117 -6.95 -4.87 18.48
C ASP A 117 -6.15 -5.57 17.36
N SER A 118 -6.10 -6.91 17.36
CA SER A 118 -5.45 -7.70 16.31
C SER A 118 -6.14 -7.57 14.94
N LEU A 119 -7.46 -7.35 14.90
CA LEU A 119 -8.15 -7.08 13.65
C LEU A 119 -7.75 -5.72 13.06
N TYR A 120 -7.66 -4.67 13.90
CA TYR A 120 -7.17 -3.36 13.45
C TYR A 120 -5.73 -3.43 12.94
N GLU A 121 -4.84 -4.13 13.65
CA GLU A 121 -3.46 -4.34 13.23
C GLU A 121 -3.39 -5.05 11.87
N GLN A 122 -4.10 -6.18 11.71
CA GLN A 122 -4.09 -6.92 10.44
C GLN A 122 -4.68 -6.10 9.27
N THR A 123 -5.76 -5.36 9.49
CA THR A 123 -6.33 -4.46 8.48
C THR A 123 -5.33 -3.35 8.11
N GLY A 124 -4.63 -2.79 9.09
CA GLY A 124 -3.58 -1.79 8.89
C GLY A 124 -2.41 -2.29 8.06
N GLU A 125 -1.88 -3.47 8.39
CA GLU A 125 -0.79 -4.11 7.64
C GLU A 125 -1.19 -4.37 6.19
N ASN A 126 -2.40 -4.89 5.94
CA ASN A 126 -2.87 -5.15 4.58
C ASN A 126 -3.06 -3.86 3.77
N LEU A 127 -3.60 -2.79 4.38
CA LEU A 127 -3.72 -1.50 3.71
C LEU A 127 -2.35 -0.88 3.41
N SER A 128 -1.35 -1.09 4.27
CA SER A 128 0.03 -0.68 4.04
C SER A 128 0.66 -1.44 2.86
N LEU A 129 0.44 -2.76 2.79
CA LEU A 129 0.83 -3.58 1.63
C LEU A 129 0.20 -3.07 0.33
N TYR A 130 -1.10 -2.81 0.33
CA TYR A 130 -1.80 -2.28 -0.84
C TYR A 130 -1.37 -0.85 -1.20
N ALA A 131 -0.93 -0.04 -0.22
CA ALA A 131 -0.35 1.28 -0.45
C ALA A 131 0.90 1.23 -1.31
N TRP A 132 1.70 0.17 -1.22
CA TRP A 132 2.87 -0.04 -2.09
C TRP A 132 2.55 -0.74 -3.42
N GLY A 133 1.40 -1.41 -3.51
CA GLY A 133 1.02 -2.20 -4.67
C GLY A 133 0.80 -1.41 -5.97
N ASN A 134 0.65 -2.15 -7.06
CA ASN A 134 0.13 -1.66 -8.34
C ASN A 134 -1.42 -1.54 -8.34
N GLY A 135 -2.07 -1.98 -7.26
CA GLY A 135 -3.51 -2.02 -7.10
C GLY A 135 -4.21 -3.19 -7.79
N GLY A 136 -3.49 -4.26 -8.12
CA GLY A 136 -4.06 -5.54 -8.54
C GLY A 136 -4.34 -6.52 -7.37
N GLY A 137 -3.77 -6.25 -6.19
CA GLY A 137 -3.98 -7.06 -4.98
C GLY A 137 -3.03 -8.25 -4.82
N SER A 138 -2.01 -8.37 -5.67
CA SER A 138 -1.02 -9.45 -5.60
C SER A 138 -0.19 -9.33 -4.33
N ILE A 139 -0.04 -10.46 -3.61
CA ILE A 139 0.69 -10.56 -2.34
C ILE A 139 1.94 -11.44 -2.45
N GLY A 140 2.10 -12.16 -3.55
CA GLY A 140 3.30 -12.92 -3.86
C GLY A 140 3.19 -13.70 -5.17
N GLN A 141 4.29 -14.27 -5.63
CA GLN A 141 4.33 -15.07 -6.86
C GLN A 141 4.89 -16.47 -6.60
N ARG A 142 4.28 -17.49 -7.21
CA ARG A 142 4.78 -18.87 -7.16
C ARG A 142 6.00 -19.03 -8.06
N SER A 143 7.10 -19.51 -7.49
CA SER A 143 8.27 -19.99 -8.24
C SER A 143 8.14 -21.45 -8.63
N SER A 144 7.78 -22.31 -7.67
CA SER A 144 7.63 -23.75 -7.87
C SER A 144 6.68 -24.35 -6.82
N ALA A 145 6.23 -25.59 -7.05
CA ALA A 145 5.40 -26.33 -6.09
C ALA A 145 5.89 -27.77 -5.89
N ALA A 146 5.94 -28.20 -4.65
CA ALA A 146 6.07 -29.59 -4.23
C ALA A 146 4.75 -30.04 -3.59
N THR A 147 3.82 -30.51 -4.45
CA THR A 147 2.43 -30.84 -4.06
C THR A 147 1.71 -29.63 -3.47
N ASN A 148 1.73 -29.49 -2.14
CA ASN A 148 1.04 -28.43 -1.40
C ASN A 148 2.01 -27.34 -0.91
N ASP A 149 3.32 -27.61 -0.94
CA ASP A 149 4.36 -26.66 -0.56
C ASP A 149 4.73 -25.80 -1.76
N ILE A 150 4.40 -24.52 -1.68
CA ILE A 150 4.64 -23.54 -2.73
C ILE A 150 5.85 -22.70 -2.32
N THR A 151 6.88 -22.73 -3.17
CA THR A 151 8.04 -21.85 -3.01
C THR A 151 7.75 -20.53 -3.73
N LEU A 152 7.90 -19.41 -3.03
CA LEU A 152 7.70 -18.08 -3.61
C LEU A 152 8.91 -17.63 -4.44
N THR A 153 8.67 -16.79 -5.45
CA THR A 153 9.74 -16.18 -6.27
C THR A 153 10.64 -15.29 -5.44
N ASN A 154 10.05 -14.48 -4.56
CA ASN A 154 10.79 -13.69 -3.58
C ASN A 154 10.46 -14.24 -2.17
N PRO A 155 11.45 -14.81 -1.47
CA PRO A 155 11.23 -15.34 -0.11
C PRO A 155 10.64 -14.32 0.86
N GLU A 156 10.95 -13.03 0.71
CA GLU A 156 10.41 -11.98 1.59
C GLU A 156 8.90 -11.83 1.51
N GLU A 157 8.29 -12.21 0.39
CA GLU A 157 6.83 -12.14 0.21
C GLU A 157 6.11 -13.11 1.17
N THR A 158 6.82 -14.04 1.82
CA THR A 158 6.23 -14.87 2.88
C THR A 158 5.74 -14.06 4.08
N ALA A 159 6.23 -12.83 4.29
CA ALA A 159 5.72 -11.94 5.34
C ALA A 159 4.26 -11.52 5.10
N ASN A 160 3.77 -11.60 3.85
CA ASN A 160 2.40 -11.23 3.49
C ASN A 160 1.37 -12.35 3.74
N PHE A 161 1.83 -13.54 4.13
CA PHE A 161 0.97 -14.70 4.35
C PHE A 161 0.88 -15.05 5.83
N GLU A 162 -0.34 -15.32 6.28
CA GLU A 162 -0.61 -15.83 7.62
C GLU A 162 -1.38 -17.16 7.58
N ILE A 163 -1.20 -17.96 8.62
CA ILE A 163 -1.90 -19.25 8.74
C ILE A 163 -3.41 -18.99 8.86
N GLY A 164 -4.21 -19.75 8.11
CA GLY A 164 -5.66 -19.58 8.03
C GLY A 164 -6.13 -18.58 6.97
N MET A 165 -5.21 -17.89 6.28
CA MET A 165 -5.54 -17.04 5.15
C MET A 165 -6.06 -17.86 3.96
N THR A 166 -7.18 -17.44 3.38
CA THR A 166 -7.68 -18.01 2.12
C THR A 166 -7.08 -17.28 0.93
N VAL A 167 -6.46 -18.02 0.03
CA VAL A 167 -5.77 -17.50 -1.16
C VAL A 167 -6.43 -17.98 -2.45
N SER A 168 -6.25 -17.17 -3.48
CA SER A 168 -6.62 -17.44 -4.88
C SER A 168 -5.42 -17.12 -5.77
N ALA A 169 -5.44 -17.55 -7.02
CA ALA A 169 -4.33 -17.30 -7.95
C ALA A 169 -4.80 -16.73 -9.30
N SER A 170 -3.88 -16.07 -10.00
CA SER A 170 -4.03 -15.63 -11.40
C SER A 170 -2.70 -15.78 -12.13
N ALA A 171 -2.75 -15.89 -13.45
CA ALA A 171 -1.54 -15.83 -14.29
C ALA A 171 -0.92 -14.42 -14.35
N ASN A 172 -1.71 -13.39 -14.03
CA ASN A 172 -1.32 -11.99 -14.11
C ASN A 172 -1.39 -11.32 -12.72
N ASP A 173 -0.81 -10.13 -12.59
CA ASP A 173 -0.73 -9.40 -11.32
C ASP A 173 -2.04 -8.74 -10.87
N GLY A 174 -3.11 -8.92 -11.66
CA GLY A 174 -4.44 -8.42 -11.40
C GLY A 174 -4.59 -6.93 -11.66
N SER A 175 -3.60 -6.24 -12.23
CA SER A 175 -3.63 -4.79 -12.40
C SER A 175 -4.52 -4.32 -13.56
N ALA A 176 -4.78 -5.19 -14.54
CA ALA A 176 -5.60 -4.90 -15.71
C ALA A 176 -6.96 -5.59 -15.63
N THR A 177 -8.01 -4.93 -16.15
CA THR A 177 -9.38 -5.47 -16.17
C THR A 177 -9.54 -6.72 -17.06
N THR A 178 -8.52 -7.06 -17.84
CA THR A 178 -8.46 -8.26 -18.68
C THR A 178 -7.85 -9.46 -17.97
N ASP A 179 -7.25 -9.25 -16.80
CA ASP A 179 -6.62 -10.32 -16.02
C ASP A 179 -7.71 -11.19 -15.40
N THR A 180 -7.60 -12.51 -15.53
CA THR A 180 -8.62 -13.44 -15.06
C THR A 180 -8.17 -14.19 -13.81
N GLN A 181 -9.07 -14.30 -12.83
CA GLN A 181 -8.81 -15.10 -11.65
C GLN A 181 -8.97 -16.59 -11.99
N ARG A 182 -8.06 -17.44 -11.52
CA ARG A 182 -8.21 -18.90 -11.65
C ARG A 182 -9.35 -19.37 -10.74
N ALA A 183 -10.11 -20.35 -11.20
CA ALA A 183 -11.20 -20.90 -10.41
C ALA A 183 -10.64 -21.70 -9.22
N GLY A 184 -11.26 -21.51 -8.06
CA GLY A 184 -10.93 -22.21 -6.81
C GLY A 184 -10.11 -21.37 -5.85
N THR A 185 -10.21 -21.74 -4.57
CA THR A 185 -9.50 -21.10 -3.46
C THR A 185 -8.99 -22.18 -2.52
N THR A 186 -7.99 -21.84 -1.71
CA THR A 186 -7.42 -22.77 -0.73
C THR A 186 -6.88 -21.99 0.45
N THR A 187 -6.66 -22.65 1.59
CA THR A 187 -6.18 -22.00 2.80
C THR A 187 -4.70 -22.27 3.04
N VAL A 188 -4.00 -21.30 3.61
CA VAL A 188 -2.61 -21.46 4.06
C VAL A 188 -2.61 -22.20 5.40
N THR A 189 -1.88 -23.31 5.48
CA THR A 189 -1.79 -24.16 6.69
C THR A 189 -0.46 -24.01 7.43
N ALA A 190 0.61 -23.65 6.72
CA ALA A 190 1.91 -23.36 7.30
C ALA A 190 2.67 -22.31 6.49
N VAL A 191 3.55 -21.56 7.15
CA VAL A 191 4.41 -20.56 6.52
C VAL A 191 5.83 -20.71 7.07
N ASN A 192 6.79 -20.99 6.18
CA ASN A 192 8.22 -21.00 6.50
C ASN A 192 8.89 -19.76 5.89
N ARG A 193 9.05 -18.73 6.72
CA ARG A 193 9.61 -17.43 6.34
C ARG A 193 11.11 -17.48 6.01
N ALA A 194 11.85 -18.46 6.56
CA ALA A 194 13.29 -18.58 6.30
C ALA A 194 13.61 -19.18 4.93
N THR A 195 12.78 -20.11 4.46
CA THR A 195 12.98 -20.79 3.16
C THR A 195 12.10 -20.22 2.04
N GLY A 196 11.18 -19.30 2.34
CA GLY A 196 10.26 -18.74 1.36
C GLY A 196 9.15 -19.70 0.92
N VAL A 197 8.75 -20.65 1.79
CA VAL A 197 7.79 -21.72 1.44
C VAL A 197 6.49 -21.53 2.21
N ILE A 198 5.36 -21.56 1.51
CA ILE A 198 4.02 -21.61 2.10
C ILE A 198 3.38 -22.98 1.82
N THR A 199 2.69 -23.56 2.80
CA THR A 199 1.95 -24.81 2.60
C THR A 199 0.47 -24.49 2.46
N LEU A 200 -0.15 -24.95 1.38
CA LEU A 200 -1.57 -24.82 1.12
C LEU A 200 -2.31 -26.10 1.54
N ALA A 201 -3.55 -25.99 2.00
CA ALA A 201 -4.37 -27.15 2.35
C ALA A 201 -4.57 -28.09 1.15
N SER A 202 -4.79 -27.50 -0.03
CA SER A 202 -4.80 -28.20 -1.32
C SER A 202 -4.46 -27.22 -2.43
N ALA A 203 -3.24 -27.30 -2.98
CA ALA A 203 -2.86 -26.49 -4.14
C ALA A 203 -3.71 -26.85 -5.38
N ALA A 204 -4.11 -28.11 -5.50
CA ALA A 204 -4.98 -28.61 -6.57
C ALA A 204 -6.41 -28.06 -6.54
N ALA A 205 -6.83 -27.44 -5.42
CA ALA A 205 -8.12 -26.75 -5.35
C ALA A 205 -8.17 -25.52 -6.26
N ILE A 206 -7.02 -24.93 -6.60
CA ILE A 206 -6.91 -23.87 -7.59
C ILE A 206 -6.64 -24.49 -8.95
N THR A 207 -7.60 -24.35 -9.86
CA THR A 207 -7.54 -24.92 -11.21
C THR A 207 -6.38 -24.35 -12.02
N SER A 208 -5.62 -25.23 -12.66
CA SER A 208 -4.49 -24.85 -13.53
C SER A 208 -3.44 -23.96 -12.85
N PHE A 209 -3.26 -24.09 -11.53
CA PHE A 209 -2.24 -23.36 -10.79
C PHE A 209 -0.84 -23.79 -11.23
N ALA A 210 -0.08 -22.86 -11.80
CA ALA A 210 1.21 -23.08 -12.44
C ALA A 210 2.29 -22.17 -11.87
N ASP A 211 3.54 -22.43 -12.26
CA ASP A 211 4.67 -21.57 -11.90
C ASP A 211 4.53 -20.20 -12.56
N SER A 212 5.05 -19.16 -11.91
CA SER A 212 4.86 -17.73 -12.25
C SER A 212 3.45 -17.17 -12.03
N ASP A 213 2.49 -17.97 -11.55
CA ASP A 213 1.20 -17.43 -11.13
C ASP A 213 1.35 -16.55 -9.89
N TYR A 214 0.57 -15.48 -9.85
CA TYR A 214 0.43 -14.59 -8.71
C TYR A 214 -0.62 -15.10 -7.75
N LEU A 215 -0.39 -14.86 -6.47
CA LEU A 215 -1.27 -15.19 -5.36
C LEU A 215 -1.94 -13.93 -4.83
N PHE A 216 -3.19 -14.07 -4.42
CA PHE A 216 -4.05 -12.99 -3.92
C PHE A 216 -4.80 -13.47 -2.69
N ARG A 217 -5.09 -12.57 -1.76
CA ARG A 217 -6.12 -12.82 -0.75
C ARG A 217 -7.46 -13.02 -1.45
N SER A 218 -8.21 -14.03 -1.02
CA SER A 218 -9.53 -14.29 -1.61
C SER A 218 -10.45 -13.09 -1.38
N GLY A 219 -11.02 -12.57 -2.47
CA GLY A 219 -11.86 -11.36 -2.46
C GLY A 219 -11.17 -10.10 -2.99
N ASP A 220 -9.85 -10.07 -3.02
CA ASP A 220 -9.07 -8.82 -3.22
C ASP A 220 -8.58 -8.63 -4.66
N PHE A 221 -8.97 -9.52 -5.59
CA PHE A 221 -8.51 -9.50 -6.98
C PHE A 221 -9.22 -8.41 -7.79
N PHE A 222 -8.46 -7.51 -8.42
CA PHE A 222 -9.06 -6.44 -9.23
C PHE A 222 -9.52 -6.91 -10.61
N GLY A 223 -8.72 -7.67 -11.36
CA GLY A 223 -8.89 -7.92 -12.80
C GLY A 223 -10.31 -8.03 -13.34
N ASP A 224 -10.81 -9.24 -13.54
CA ASP A 224 -12.16 -9.52 -14.04
C ASP A 224 -13.27 -9.34 -12.97
N GLN A 225 -12.92 -9.28 -11.69
CA GLN A 225 -13.87 -9.09 -10.58
C GLN A 225 -14.21 -7.61 -10.32
N GLY A 226 -13.34 -6.68 -10.75
CA GLY A 226 -13.49 -5.24 -10.55
C GLY A 226 -13.24 -4.73 -9.12
N THR A 227 -12.80 -5.58 -8.19
CA THR A 227 -12.60 -5.18 -6.79
C THR A 227 -11.45 -4.18 -6.65
N VAL A 228 -11.77 -2.94 -6.29
CA VAL A 228 -10.76 -1.93 -6.00
C VAL A 228 -10.64 -1.79 -4.49
N ILE A 229 -9.43 -2.01 -3.95
CA ILE A 229 -9.11 -1.69 -2.56
C ILE A 229 -8.34 -0.37 -2.53
N LEU A 230 -7.13 -0.37 -3.09
CA LEU A 230 -6.30 0.82 -3.18
C LEU A 230 -5.33 0.70 -4.36
N LYS A 231 -5.25 1.72 -5.21
CA LYS A 231 -4.21 1.81 -6.25
C LYS A 231 -2.97 2.47 -5.63
N GLY A 232 -1.97 1.65 -5.30
CA GLY A 232 -0.79 2.05 -4.55
C GLY A 232 0.26 2.85 -5.34
N VAL A 233 1.41 3.08 -4.69
CA VAL A 233 2.53 3.88 -5.21
C VAL A 233 2.99 3.38 -6.58
N GLN A 234 3.02 2.06 -6.81
CA GLN A 234 3.49 1.50 -8.07
C GLN A 234 2.52 1.69 -9.25
N ALA A 235 1.24 1.97 -8.99
CA ALA A 235 0.29 2.34 -10.04
C ALA A 235 0.60 3.74 -10.62
N TYR A 236 1.02 4.65 -9.75
CA TYR A 236 1.43 6.01 -10.13
C TYR A 236 2.90 6.08 -10.56
N ILE A 237 3.78 5.19 -10.07
CA ILE A 237 5.21 5.14 -10.41
C ILE A 237 5.56 3.78 -11.01
N THR A 238 5.45 3.69 -12.34
CA THR A 238 5.57 2.41 -13.05
C THR A 238 7.02 1.99 -13.27
N ALA A 239 7.28 0.68 -13.20
CA ALA A 239 8.61 0.09 -13.43
C ALA A 239 9.13 0.34 -14.85
N THR A 240 8.24 0.44 -15.83
CA THR A 240 8.56 0.56 -17.25
C THR A 240 8.10 1.91 -17.84
N ASP A 241 8.65 2.26 -19.01
CA ASP A 241 8.24 3.41 -19.81
C ASP A 241 6.88 3.21 -20.53
N THR A 242 6.22 2.07 -20.32
CA THR A 242 4.92 1.74 -20.90
C THR A 242 3.85 1.67 -19.81
N PRO A 243 3.44 2.82 -19.23
CA PRO A 243 2.50 2.81 -18.12
C PRO A 243 1.10 2.37 -18.56
N ALA A 244 0.45 1.54 -17.75
CA ALA A 244 -0.95 1.15 -17.93
C ALA A 244 -1.92 2.34 -17.74
N ALA A 245 -3.17 2.16 -18.16
CA ALA A 245 -4.23 3.12 -17.89
C ALA A 245 -4.46 3.24 -16.38
N LEU A 246 -4.83 4.45 -15.92
CA LEU A 246 -5.09 4.69 -14.51
C LEU A 246 -6.16 5.77 -14.38
N TRP A 247 -7.19 5.51 -13.56
CA TRP A 247 -8.19 6.49 -13.14
C TRP A 247 -8.73 7.38 -14.27
N GLY A 248 -9.19 6.76 -15.36
CA GLY A 248 -9.78 7.45 -16.51
C GLY A 248 -8.79 8.03 -17.52
N ILE A 249 -7.47 8.01 -17.26
CA ILE A 249 -6.45 8.37 -18.25
C ILE A 249 -5.93 7.10 -18.93
N THR A 250 -6.00 7.09 -20.26
CA THR A 250 -5.57 5.95 -21.09
C THR A 250 -4.06 5.72 -21.06
N ALA A 251 -3.63 4.49 -21.31
CA ALA A 251 -2.21 4.15 -21.47
C ALA A 251 -1.54 4.99 -22.57
N ALA A 252 -2.23 5.24 -23.69
CA ALA A 252 -1.73 6.06 -24.80
C ALA A 252 -1.44 7.51 -24.37
N THR A 253 -2.33 8.13 -23.59
CA THR A 253 -2.09 9.47 -23.05
C THR A 253 -0.90 9.49 -22.10
N ARG A 254 -0.79 8.49 -21.22
CA ARG A 254 0.34 8.39 -20.29
C ARG A 254 1.68 8.14 -21.00
N LEU A 255 1.66 7.53 -22.19
CA LEU A 255 2.85 7.31 -23.02
C LEU A 255 3.39 8.59 -23.70
N THR A 256 2.59 9.66 -23.78
CA THR A 256 3.04 10.93 -24.39
C THR A 256 4.17 11.60 -23.62
N ASP A 257 4.14 11.52 -22.29
CA ASP A 257 5.22 11.92 -21.39
C ASP A 257 5.22 10.96 -20.19
N PRO A 258 5.87 9.79 -20.33
CA PRO A 258 5.84 8.74 -19.33
C PRO A 258 6.38 9.20 -17.97
N GLN A 259 7.29 10.17 -17.92
CA GLN A 259 7.86 10.65 -16.68
C GLN A 259 6.93 11.62 -15.95
N ARG A 260 6.16 12.43 -16.68
CA ARG A 260 5.15 13.29 -16.06
C ARG A 260 3.99 12.52 -15.46
N TYR A 261 3.52 11.50 -16.18
CA TYR A 261 2.32 10.74 -15.80
C TYR A 261 2.61 9.50 -14.95
N ALA A 262 3.83 8.94 -15.01
CA ALA A 262 4.15 7.67 -14.37
C ALA A 262 5.49 7.70 -13.58
N GLY A 263 5.97 8.89 -13.23
CA GLY A 263 7.14 9.09 -12.38
C GLY A 263 8.50 8.93 -13.08
N CYS A 264 9.54 9.37 -12.38
CA CYS A 264 10.93 9.32 -12.86
C CYS A 264 11.54 7.93 -12.64
N ARG A 265 12.41 7.51 -13.57
CA ARG A 265 13.10 6.22 -13.49
C ARG A 265 14.50 6.30 -14.10
N VAL A 266 15.31 5.29 -13.80
CA VAL A 266 16.64 5.10 -14.36
C VAL A 266 16.64 3.80 -15.16
N THR A 267 17.27 3.79 -16.34
CA THR A 267 17.32 2.58 -17.17
C THR A 267 18.31 1.58 -16.59
N SER A 268 18.11 0.28 -16.84
CA SER A 268 18.98 -0.80 -16.37
C SER A 268 20.43 -0.65 -16.83
N ALA A 269 20.65 -0.12 -18.04
CA ALA A 269 21.99 0.13 -18.58
C ALA A 269 22.78 1.18 -17.76
N ASP A 270 22.09 2.18 -17.21
CA ASP A 270 22.73 3.29 -16.48
C ASP A 270 23.14 2.92 -15.05
N ILE A 271 22.58 1.84 -14.51
CA ILE A 271 22.78 1.36 -13.15
C ILE A 271 23.58 0.06 -13.08
N ALA A 272 23.94 -0.51 -14.23
CA ALA A 272 24.73 -1.73 -14.32
C ALA A 272 26.08 -1.57 -13.58
N GLY A 273 26.39 -2.51 -12.69
CA GLY A 273 27.62 -2.53 -11.90
C GLY A 273 27.72 -1.46 -10.81
N LYS A 274 26.65 -0.70 -10.55
CA LYS A 274 26.64 0.36 -9.54
C LYS A 274 26.12 -0.12 -8.19
N SER A 275 26.71 0.41 -7.12
CA SER A 275 26.25 0.22 -5.74
C SER A 275 24.91 0.90 -5.47
N PHE A 276 24.22 0.50 -4.39
CA PHE A 276 22.90 1.04 -4.05
C PHE A 276 22.90 2.57 -3.93
N GLU A 277 23.90 3.14 -3.25
CA GLU A 277 24.04 4.59 -3.09
C GLU A 277 24.19 5.31 -4.44
N GLU A 278 25.02 4.77 -5.34
CA GLU A 278 25.22 5.36 -6.67
C GLU A 278 23.95 5.33 -7.50
N ARG A 279 23.20 4.22 -7.44
CA ARG A 279 21.90 4.09 -8.11
C ARG A 279 20.90 5.14 -7.61
N ILE A 280 20.82 5.33 -6.29
CA ILE A 280 19.96 6.34 -5.65
C ILE A 280 20.39 7.75 -6.10
N LYS A 281 21.68 8.08 -6.05
CA LYS A 281 22.19 9.40 -6.47
C LYS A 281 21.93 9.69 -7.94
N ILE A 282 22.05 8.70 -8.82
CA ILE A 282 21.73 8.85 -10.25
C ILE A 282 20.25 9.15 -10.45
N LEU A 283 19.36 8.46 -9.75
CA LEU A 283 17.93 8.76 -9.80
C LEU A 283 17.67 10.21 -9.39
N LEU A 284 18.17 10.62 -8.23
CA LEU A 284 17.96 11.97 -7.69
C LEU A 284 18.53 13.05 -8.62
N ALA A 285 19.73 12.83 -9.17
CA ALA A 285 20.34 13.74 -10.14
C ALA A 285 19.53 13.86 -11.43
N ARG A 286 18.94 12.76 -11.93
CA ARG A 286 18.09 12.75 -13.13
C ARG A 286 16.75 13.41 -12.92
N MET A 287 16.15 13.22 -11.74
CA MET A 287 14.93 13.91 -11.32
C MET A 287 15.13 15.42 -11.42
N SER A 288 16.22 15.94 -10.86
CA SER A 288 16.48 17.38 -10.86
C SER A 288 16.93 17.95 -12.20
N SER A 289 17.66 17.17 -13.00
CA SER A 289 18.21 17.62 -14.29
C SER A 289 17.27 17.35 -15.45
N ARG A 290 17.28 16.12 -15.97
CA ARG A 290 16.59 15.72 -17.21
C ARG A 290 15.07 15.84 -17.09
N TYR A 291 14.51 15.44 -15.96
CA TYR A 291 13.06 15.37 -15.79
C TYR A 291 12.45 16.65 -15.23
N LYS A 292 13.28 17.63 -14.82
CA LYS A 292 12.84 18.91 -14.24
C LYS A 292 11.80 18.73 -13.12
N ALA A 293 11.95 17.63 -12.37
CA ALA A 293 11.11 17.30 -11.24
C ALA A 293 11.50 18.16 -10.04
N LYS A 294 10.54 18.45 -9.17
CA LYS A 294 10.87 18.98 -7.84
C LYS A 294 11.55 17.88 -7.03
N MET A 295 12.51 18.26 -6.18
CA MET A 295 13.22 17.28 -5.36
C MET A 295 12.25 16.49 -4.46
N PRO A 296 12.49 15.18 -4.28
CA PRO A 296 11.76 14.35 -3.34
C PRO A 296 12.11 14.75 -1.90
N THR A 297 11.20 14.45 -0.97
CA THR A 297 11.33 14.79 0.46
C THR A 297 11.60 13.56 1.32
N ALA A 298 11.30 12.36 0.83
CA ALA A 298 11.53 11.10 1.53
C ALA A 298 11.91 10.00 0.52
N GLY A 299 12.83 9.12 0.93
CA GLY A 299 13.14 7.88 0.24
C GLY A 299 12.63 6.68 1.04
N PHE A 300 12.21 5.63 0.36
CA PHE A 300 11.74 4.40 0.98
C PHE A 300 12.38 3.17 0.34
N MET A 301 12.68 2.18 1.16
CA MET A 301 13.17 0.87 0.74
C MET A 301 12.77 -0.19 1.76
N ASN A 302 12.92 -1.46 1.37
CA ASN A 302 12.72 -2.58 2.27
C ASN A 302 13.78 -2.56 3.42
N PRO A 303 13.47 -3.04 4.63
CA PRO A 303 14.42 -3.02 5.76
C PRO A 303 15.70 -3.81 5.50
N GLU A 304 15.67 -4.87 4.69
CA GLU A 304 16.89 -5.63 4.35
C GLU A 304 17.80 -4.88 3.38
N ASP A 305 17.21 -4.20 2.40
CA ASP A 305 17.94 -3.30 1.50
C ASP A 305 18.53 -2.12 2.29
N PHE A 306 17.80 -1.64 3.30
CA PHE A 306 18.25 -0.60 4.22
C PHE A 306 19.46 -1.06 5.05
N ALA A 307 19.47 -2.29 5.57
CA ALA A 307 20.62 -2.84 6.29
C ALA A 307 21.88 -2.91 5.40
N THR A 308 21.69 -3.25 4.12
CA THR A 308 22.77 -3.22 3.13
C THR A 308 23.27 -1.79 2.89
N LEU A 309 22.36 -0.82 2.77
CA LEU A 309 22.73 0.58 2.63
C LEU A 309 23.45 1.11 3.89
N ASP A 310 22.99 0.78 5.09
CA ASP A 310 23.62 1.19 6.35
C ASP A 310 25.05 0.68 6.44
N THR A 311 25.29 -0.58 6.05
CA THR A 311 26.64 -1.14 6.01
C THR A 311 27.57 -0.37 5.06
N LEU A 312 27.05 0.02 3.88
CA LEU A 312 27.79 0.84 2.91
C LEU A 312 28.05 2.27 3.45
N MET A 313 27.10 2.84 4.18
CA MET A 313 27.17 4.19 4.75
C MET A 313 28.04 4.27 6.01
N ALA A 314 28.06 3.22 6.83
CA ALA A 314 28.88 3.10 8.01
C ALA A 314 30.37 3.14 7.67
N THR A 315 30.76 2.58 6.51
CA THR A 315 32.13 2.68 5.97
C THR A 315 32.56 4.14 5.73
N LYS A 316 31.60 5.04 5.50
CA LYS A 316 31.81 6.48 5.29
C LYS A 316 31.54 7.33 6.54
N GLY A 317 31.26 6.69 7.68
CA GLY A 317 30.97 7.37 8.96
C GLY A 317 29.56 7.95 9.08
N GLN A 318 28.63 7.61 8.17
CA GLN A 318 27.21 7.96 8.30
C GLN A 318 26.47 6.80 8.98
N ARG A 319 25.59 7.11 9.93
CA ARG A 319 24.80 6.12 10.68
C ARG A 319 23.33 6.45 10.63
N ALA A 320 22.49 5.43 10.80
CA ALA A 320 21.06 5.61 11.02
C ALA A 320 20.80 6.51 12.25
N LEU A 321 19.89 7.46 12.10
CA LEU A 321 19.44 8.38 13.14
C LEU A 321 17.91 8.30 13.25
N SER A 322 17.37 8.48 14.44
CA SER A 322 15.92 8.62 14.62
C SER A 322 15.45 9.99 14.11
N ASP A 323 14.33 10.02 13.40
CA ASP A 323 13.71 11.26 12.95
C ASP A 323 12.68 11.79 13.96
N GLU A 324 13.14 12.69 14.82
CA GLU A 324 12.31 13.38 15.81
C GLU A 324 11.22 14.28 15.19
N THR A 325 11.26 14.54 13.89
CA THR A 325 10.24 15.35 13.20
C THR A 325 8.99 14.55 12.83
N THR A 326 9.06 13.22 12.89
CA THR A 326 7.92 12.32 12.61
C THR A 326 7.18 11.96 13.90
N LYS A 327 5.84 11.81 13.86
CA LYS A 327 5.01 11.51 15.06
C LYS A 327 5.47 10.28 15.84
N PHE A 328 6.08 9.30 15.16
CA PHE A 328 6.49 8.01 15.72
C PHE A 328 8.02 7.82 15.82
N GLY A 329 8.83 8.79 15.40
CA GLY A 329 10.29 8.73 15.58
C GLY A 329 11.01 7.70 14.70
N TYR A 330 10.65 7.58 13.42
CA TYR A 330 11.19 6.55 12.52
C TYR A 330 12.70 6.66 12.30
N SER A 331 13.38 5.53 12.18
CA SER A 331 14.81 5.47 11.84
C SER A 331 15.05 5.89 10.38
N LYS A 332 16.08 6.70 10.13
CA LYS A 332 16.46 7.17 8.79
C LYS A 332 17.96 7.21 8.53
N ILE A 333 18.33 7.14 7.26
CA ILE A 333 19.68 7.48 6.75
C ILE A 333 19.56 8.65 5.78
N ASP A 334 20.34 9.70 5.99
CA ASP A 334 20.34 10.88 5.11
C ASP A 334 21.33 10.71 3.95
N VAL A 335 20.82 10.65 2.73
CA VAL A 335 21.65 10.65 1.52
C VAL A 335 21.74 12.06 0.93
N LEU A 336 22.96 12.49 0.62
CA LEU A 336 23.22 13.77 -0.03
C LEU A 336 22.86 13.71 -1.52
N ALA A 337 22.00 14.62 -1.95
CA ALA A 337 21.61 14.85 -3.34
C ALA A 337 21.92 16.29 -3.77
N THR A 338 21.89 16.55 -5.08
CA THR A 338 22.27 17.84 -5.70
C THR A 338 21.52 19.06 -5.14
N GLY A 339 20.35 18.87 -4.53
CA GLY A 339 19.49 19.94 -4.00
C GLY A 339 19.13 19.81 -2.53
N GLY A 340 19.84 18.95 -1.77
CA GLY A 340 19.62 18.79 -0.34
C GLY A 340 19.87 17.37 0.14
N ARG A 341 19.63 17.15 1.44
CA ARG A 341 19.61 15.82 2.05
C ARG A 341 18.23 15.21 1.86
N VAL A 342 18.19 13.95 1.43
CA VAL A 342 16.97 13.17 1.34
C VAL A 342 17.03 12.08 2.41
N PRO A 343 16.13 12.11 3.41
CA PRO A 343 16.03 11.05 4.41
C PRO A 343 15.46 9.79 3.78
N ILE A 344 16.10 8.65 4.03
CA ILE A 344 15.66 7.33 3.59
C ILE A 344 15.12 6.57 4.79
N TYR A 345 13.92 6.01 4.65
CA TYR A 345 13.24 5.24 5.68
C TYR A 345 13.10 3.76 5.25
N PRO A 346 13.27 2.82 6.19
CA PRO A 346 12.88 1.43 5.98
C PRO A 346 11.38 1.27 6.20
N ASP A 347 10.66 0.63 5.28
CA ASP A 347 9.24 0.30 5.42
C ASP A 347 9.03 -1.19 5.13
N ARG A 348 8.36 -1.91 6.04
CA ARG A 348 8.22 -3.38 6.00
C ARG A 348 7.59 -3.87 4.70
N HIS A 349 6.60 -3.14 4.19
CA HIS A 349 5.81 -3.52 3.01
C HIS A 349 6.36 -2.93 1.70
N CYS A 350 7.42 -2.12 1.78
CA CYS A 350 8.10 -1.65 0.58
C CYS A 350 8.72 -2.86 -0.16
N PRO A 351 8.46 -3.02 -1.48
CA PRO A 351 9.01 -4.11 -2.27
C PRO A 351 10.55 -4.14 -2.21
N LYS A 352 11.10 -5.32 -1.88
CA LYS A 352 12.55 -5.55 -1.90
C LYS A 352 13.14 -5.35 -3.29
N GLY A 353 14.39 -4.88 -3.34
CA GLY A 353 15.13 -4.64 -4.57
C GLY A 353 14.68 -3.37 -5.31
N THR A 354 13.81 -2.55 -4.72
CA THR A 354 13.39 -1.26 -5.32
C THR A 354 13.49 -0.14 -4.31
N PHE A 355 14.06 0.99 -4.72
CA PHE A 355 14.02 2.25 -3.98
C PHE A 355 12.99 3.20 -4.59
N PHE A 356 12.18 3.82 -3.73
CA PHE A 356 11.21 4.83 -4.10
C PHE A 356 11.62 6.19 -3.53
N ALA A 357 11.71 7.20 -4.40
CA ALA A 357 11.93 8.58 -4.02
C ALA A 357 10.61 9.34 -4.15
N LEU A 358 10.01 9.72 -3.02
CA LEU A 358 8.69 10.33 -2.97
C LEU A 358 8.75 11.78 -2.47
N ARG A 359 7.87 12.61 -3.01
CA ARG A 359 7.59 13.94 -2.47
C ARG A 359 6.28 13.88 -1.70
N MET A 360 6.35 13.82 -0.38
CA MET A 360 5.18 13.56 0.48
C MET A 360 4.08 14.62 0.35
N ASP A 361 4.40 15.87 0.03
CA ASP A 361 3.39 16.92 -0.26
C ASP A 361 2.43 16.56 -1.40
N ASN A 362 2.87 15.69 -2.32
CA ASN A 362 2.10 15.27 -3.48
C ASN A 362 1.26 14.01 -3.22
N TRP A 363 1.37 13.42 -2.03
CA TRP A 363 0.67 12.20 -1.64
C TRP A 363 -0.25 12.45 -0.44
N TRP A 364 -1.44 11.90 -0.51
CA TRP A 364 -2.35 11.86 0.63
C TRP A 364 -3.26 10.66 0.54
N VAL A 365 -3.77 10.26 1.70
CA VAL A 365 -4.83 9.27 1.83
C VAL A 365 -6.11 10.00 2.17
N THR A 366 -7.17 9.65 1.47
CA THR A 366 -8.53 10.10 1.78
C THR A 366 -9.43 8.89 1.85
N SER A 367 -10.52 8.98 2.61
CA SER A 367 -11.54 7.94 2.69
C SER A 367 -12.93 8.55 2.66
N MET A 368 -13.94 7.74 2.35
CA MET A 368 -15.30 8.04 2.77
C MET A 368 -15.43 7.67 4.24
N GLY A 369 -15.76 8.62 5.11
CA GLY A 369 -15.69 8.38 6.55
C GLY A 369 -14.27 8.48 7.11
N GLU A 370 -14.11 8.02 8.34
CA GLU A 370 -12.79 7.76 8.93
C GLU A 370 -12.06 6.62 8.20
N PHE A 371 -10.73 6.67 8.15
CA PHE A 371 -9.91 5.76 7.35
C PHE A 371 -10.16 4.29 7.68
N ILE A 372 -10.28 3.94 8.96
CA ILE A 372 -10.75 2.64 9.43
C ILE A 372 -11.69 2.92 10.58
N HIS A 373 -12.92 2.42 10.49
CA HIS A 373 -13.91 2.60 11.55
C HIS A 373 -14.81 1.37 11.69
N PRO A 374 -15.38 1.15 12.88
CA PRO A 374 -16.40 0.13 13.06
C PRO A 374 -17.67 0.49 12.27
N GLN A 375 -18.33 -0.50 11.70
CA GLN A 375 -19.64 -0.31 11.08
C GLN A 375 -20.70 -0.03 12.16
N ASN A 376 -20.99 1.24 12.43
CA ASN A 376 -21.91 1.65 13.50
C ASN A 376 -23.05 2.58 13.02
N GLU A 377 -23.48 2.47 11.77
CA GLU A 377 -24.60 3.28 11.25
C GLU A 377 -25.94 2.95 11.94
N ASP A 378 -26.08 1.74 12.49
CA ASP A 378 -27.28 1.26 13.20
C ASP A 378 -27.24 1.50 14.73
N GLY A 379 -26.16 2.08 15.27
CA GLY A 379 -26.02 2.39 16.69
C GLY A 379 -25.60 1.21 17.59
N PHE A 380 -25.23 0.07 17.01
CA PHE A 380 -24.66 -1.10 17.69
C PHE A 380 -23.29 -1.45 17.10
N ASP A 381 -22.22 -1.51 17.90
CA ASP A 381 -20.88 -1.89 17.42
C ASP A 381 -20.75 -3.42 17.26
N MET A 382 -21.63 -4.20 17.89
CA MET A 382 -21.68 -5.67 17.74
C MET A 382 -23.05 -6.13 17.21
N LEU A 383 -23.04 -6.74 16.02
CA LEU A 383 -24.24 -7.28 15.39
C LEU A 383 -24.40 -8.77 15.69
N ARG A 384 -25.64 -9.28 15.71
CA ARG A 384 -25.88 -10.73 15.75
C ARG A 384 -25.76 -11.30 14.34
N LYS A 385 -25.07 -12.43 14.19
CA LYS A 385 -25.07 -13.16 12.92
C LYS A 385 -26.47 -13.69 12.63
N SER A 386 -26.84 -13.70 11.34
CA SER A 386 -28.14 -14.21 10.89
C SER A 386 -28.19 -15.73 10.83
N THR A 387 -27.04 -16.39 10.70
CA THR A 387 -26.91 -17.84 10.47
C THR A 387 -26.41 -18.62 11.67
N THR A 388 -25.75 -17.96 12.63
CA THR A 388 -25.30 -18.56 13.89
C THR A 388 -25.71 -17.69 15.07
N THR A 389 -25.68 -18.24 16.28
CA THR A 389 -25.97 -17.49 17.51
C THR A 389 -24.88 -16.49 17.91
N ASP A 390 -23.80 -16.39 17.12
CA ASP A 390 -22.61 -15.60 17.45
C ASP A 390 -22.81 -14.12 17.12
N TYR A 391 -21.98 -13.28 17.75
CA TYR A 391 -21.90 -11.85 17.44
C TYR A 391 -20.79 -11.57 16.43
N GLU A 392 -20.89 -10.47 15.71
CA GLU A 392 -19.96 -10.06 14.67
C GLU A 392 -19.56 -8.60 14.89
N PHE A 393 -18.26 -8.33 14.84
CA PHE A 393 -17.69 -6.99 14.79
C PHE A 393 -17.05 -6.77 13.42
N ARG A 394 -17.40 -5.66 12.77
CA ARG A 394 -17.00 -5.34 11.40
C ARG A 394 -16.23 -4.04 11.36
N LEU A 395 -15.05 -4.09 10.77
CA LEU A 395 -14.27 -2.93 10.37
C LEU A 395 -14.48 -2.65 8.89
N ILE A 396 -14.68 -1.38 8.58
CA ILE A 396 -14.85 -0.90 7.22
C ILE A 396 -13.82 0.19 6.95
N SER A 397 -13.28 0.15 5.75
CA SER A 397 -12.44 1.20 5.20
C SER A 397 -12.84 1.44 3.75
N TYR A 398 -12.95 2.71 3.37
CA TYR A 398 -13.20 3.13 1.99
C TYR A 398 -12.04 3.96 1.44
N PRO A 399 -10.85 3.36 1.24
CA PRO A 399 -9.62 4.13 1.14
C PRO A 399 -9.31 4.57 -0.30
N ILE A 400 -8.63 5.70 -0.41
CA ILE A 400 -8.08 6.23 -1.66
C ILE A 400 -6.68 6.77 -1.39
N LEU A 401 -5.71 6.24 -2.14
CA LEU A 401 -4.40 6.86 -2.24
C LEU A 401 -4.35 7.77 -3.48
N ALA A 402 -4.03 9.04 -3.24
CA ALA A 402 -4.07 10.08 -4.24
C ALA A 402 -2.68 10.68 -4.49
N CYS A 403 -2.37 10.93 -5.76
CA CYS A 403 -1.15 11.62 -6.18
C CYS A 403 -1.43 12.66 -7.27
N ASN A 404 -1.11 13.93 -7.01
CA ASN A 404 -1.32 15.04 -7.97
C ASN A 404 -0.10 15.38 -8.83
N ALA A 405 1.07 14.79 -8.57
CA ALA A 405 2.26 15.03 -9.40
C ALA A 405 3.19 13.82 -9.43
N PRO A 406 2.86 12.76 -10.19
CA PRO A 406 3.73 11.59 -10.33
C PRO A 406 5.15 11.97 -10.74
N LYS A 407 5.32 13.00 -11.59
CA LYS A 407 6.61 13.54 -12.03
C LYS A 407 7.61 13.87 -10.93
N ASN A 408 7.14 14.28 -9.75
CA ASN A 408 8.02 14.66 -8.63
C ASN A 408 8.49 13.45 -7.81
N ASN A 409 8.09 12.25 -8.22
CA ASN A 409 8.45 11.00 -7.58
C ASN A 409 9.25 10.15 -8.56
N GLY A 410 9.99 9.18 -8.04
CA GLY A 410 10.73 8.26 -8.88
C GLY A 410 11.00 6.91 -8.23
N ARG A 411 11.46 5.97 -9.05
CA ARG A 411 11.88 4.64 -8.61
C ARG A 411 13.17 4.22 -9.28
N VAL A 412 13.95 3.38 -8.61
CA VAL A 412 15.15 2.73 -9.17
C VAL A 412 15.26 1.30 -8.63
N PRO A 413 15.54 0.30 -9.48
CA PRO A 413 15.84 -1.04 -8.99
C PRO A 413 17.25 -1.08 -8.38
N LEU A 414 17.36 -1.71 -7.21
CA LEU A 414 18.59 -1.84 -6.43
C LEU A 414 19.39 -3.07 -6.84
N THR A 415 18.70 -4.14 -7.26
CA THR A 415 19.30 -5.34 -7.86
C THR A 415 19.60 -5.12 -9.35
#